data_AF-A0A7J9NF88-F1
#
_entry.id   AF-A0A7J9NF88-F1
#
_cell.length_a   1.000
_cell.length_b   1.000
_cell.length_c   1.000
_cell.angle_alpha   90.00
_cell.angle_beta   90.00
_cell.angle_gamma   90.00
#
_symmetry.space_group_name_H-M   'P 1'
#
loop_
_entity.id
_entity.type
_entity.pdbx_description
1 polymer ?
#
loop_
_entity_poly.entity_id
_entity_poly.type
_entity_poly.pdbx_seq_one_letter_code
_entity_poly.pdbx_strand_id
1 'polypeptide(L)' 'MPWFRHHGKPYLLSETGELVELEEDIIGIALNLESNNVGVVLMDDDLMIQEGSYVKATGKIA' A
#
# COMPACT_ATOMS: atom_id res chain seq x y z
N MET A 1 -8.15 6.61 -11.29
CA MET A 1 -6.79 7.02 -10.92
C MET A 1 -6.42 6.18 -9.70
N PRO A 2 -5.30 5.43 -9.66
CA PRO A 2 -4.90 4.79 -8.41
C PRO A 2 -4.47 5.87 -7.42
N TRP A 3 -4.84 5.68 -6.15
CA TRP A 3 -4.75 6.66 -5.06
C TRP A 3 -3.34 6.84 -4.48
N PHE A 4 -2.40 5.99 -4.90
CA PHE A 4 -1.04 6.00 -4.41
C PHE A 4 -0.10 6.17 -5.62
N ARG A 5 0.92 7.05 -5.52
CA ARG A 5 2.06 7.09 -6.48
C ARG A 5 3.38 6.87 -5.73
N HIS A 6 4.39 6.27 -6.37
CA HIS A 6 5.79 6.31 -5.91
C HIS A 6 6.66 6.81 -7.08
N HIS A 7 7.29 7.98 -6.95
CA HIS A 7 8.14 8.60 -7.99
C HIS A 7 7.61 8.54 -9.44
N GLY A 8 6.30 8.69 -9.63
CA GLY A 8 5.68 8.66 -10.96
C GLY A 8 5.60 7.28 -11.63
N LYS A 9 5.96 6.20 -10.92
CA LYS A 9 5.76 4.82 -11.37
C LYS A 9 4.55 4.19 -10.68
N PRO A 10 3.74 3.38 -11.40
CA PRO A 10 2.65 2.63 -10.77
C PRO A 10 3.23 1.63 -9.77
N TYR A 11 2.52 1.40 -8.68
CA TYR A 11 2.81 0.31 -7.75
C TYR A 11 2.73 -1.01 -8.51
N LEU A 12 3.79 -1.80 -8.46
CA LEU A 12 3.76 -3.21 -8.79
C LEU A 12 3.71 -3.96 -7.46
N LEU A 13 2.54 -3.95 -6.81
CA LEU A 13 2.24 -4.94 -5.78
C LEU A 13 2.03 -6.26 -6.54
N SER A 14 2.93 -7.22 -6.32
CA SER A 14 2.95 -8.45 -7.12
C SER A 14 2.11 -9.55 -6.52
N GLU A 15 1.87 -9.51 -5.20
CA GLU A 15 1.28 -10.64 -4.48
C GLU A 15 0.25 -10.19 -3.44
N THR A 16 -0.87 -10.91 -3.34
CA THR A 16 -1.77 -10.81 -2.19
C THR A 16 -1.03 -11.32 -0.94
N GLY A 17 -1.16 -10.61 0.17
CA GLY A 17 -0.45 -10.87 1.42
C GLY A 17 0.89 -10.14 1.54
N GLU A 18 1.28 -9.32 0.55
CA GLU A 18 2.49 -8.51 0.62
C GLU A 18 2.36 -7.39 1.66
N LEU A 19 3.41 -7.20 2.46
CA LEU A 19 3.56 -6.07 3.36
C LEU A 19 3.84 -4.79 2.58
N VAL A 20 3.15 -3.73 2.96
CA VAL A 20 3.35 -2.38 2.43
C VAL A 20 3.66 -1.41 3.55
N GLU A 21 4.53 -0.46 3.25
CA GLU A 21 4.96 0.62 4.14
C GLU A 21 4.33 1.92 3.64
N LEU A 22 3.58 2.61 4.49
CA LEU A 22 2.96 3.90 4.21
C LEU A 22 3.76 5.02 4.90
N GLU A 23 3.21 6.23 4.93
CA GLU A 23 3.80 7.35 5.68
C GLU A 23 3.91 7.02 7.17
N GLU A 24 4.89 7.65 7.84
CA GLU A 24 5.13 7.53 9.28
C GLU A 24 5.25 6.09 9.80
N ASP A 25 5.92 5.21 9.04
CA ASP A 25 6.20 3.82 9.39
C ASP A 25 4.94 2.93 9.58
N ILE A 26 3.78 3.39 9.11
CA ILE A 26 2.53 2.61 9.15
C ILE A 26 2.66 1.40 8.23
N ILE A 27 2.38 0.20 8.77
CA ILE A 27 2.43 -1.06 8.02
C ILE A 27 1.02 -1.54 7.66
N GLY A 28 0.87 -2.05 6.45
CA GLY A 28 -0.35 -2.74 5.99
C GLY A 28 -0.07 -4.03 5.24
N ILE A 29 -1.13 -4.79 4.98
CA ILE A 29 -1.13 -5.99 4.13
C ILE A 29 -2.01 -5.74 2.90
N ALA A 30 -1.46 -5.96 1.70
CA ALA A 30 -2.23 -5.96 0.47
C ALA A 30 -3.14 -7.20 0.39
N LEU A 31 -4.45 -7.06 0.29
CA LEU A 31 -5.40 -8.18 0.29
C LEU A 31 -6.14 -8.37 -1.03
N ASN A 32 -6.51 -7.29 -1.71
CA ASN A 32 -7.26 -7.35 -2.96
C ASN A 32 -6.46 -6.67 -4.07
N LEU A 33 -6.17 -7.39 -5.16
CA LEU A 33 -5.46 -6.86 -6.31
C LEU A 33 -6.42 -6.75 -7.49
N GLU A 34 -6.81 -5.52 -7.82
CA GLU A 34 -7.55 -5.22 -9.04
C GLU A 34 -6.62 -4.53 -10.04
N SER A 35 -6.96 -4.55 -11.32
CA SER A 35 -6.09 -3.99 -12.36
C SER A 35 -5.74 -2.51 -12.15
N ASN A 36 -6.52 -1.77 -11.36
CA ASN A 36 -6.38 -0.33 -11.14
C ASN A 36 -6.34 0.08 -9.66
N ASN A 37 -6.53 -0.83 -8.72
CA ASN A 37 -6.55 -0.52 -7.29
C ASN A 37 -6.06 -1.73 -6.49
N VAL A 38 -5.59 -1.44 -5.28
CA VAL A 38 -5.24 -2.47 -4.31
C VAL A 38 -5.89 -2.13 -2.98
N GLY A 39 -6.59 -3.11 -2.40
CA GLY A 39 -7.12 -3.02 -1.05
C GLY A 39 -6.03 -3.38 -0.05
N VAL A 40 -5.80 -2.50 0.93
CA VAL A 40 -4.82 -2.70 2.00
C VAL A 40 -5.53 -2.67 3.35
N VAL A 41 -5.24 -3.63 4.22
CA VAL A 41 -5.61 -3.59 5.64
C VAL A 41 -4.44 -3.04 6.43
N LEU A 42 -4.70 -2.03 7.25
CA LEU A 42 -3.70 -1.36 8.07
C LEU A 42 -3.64 -2.04 9.44
N MET A 43 -2.44 -2.14 9.99
CA MET A 43 -2.23 -2.72 11.32
C MET A 43 -2.21 -1.66 12.43
N ASP A 44 -2.17 -0.38 12.07
CA ASP A 44 -2.15 0.74 13.01
C ASP A 44 -3.58 1.21 13.35
N ASP A 45 -3.76 1.62 14.60
CA ASP A 45 -5.03 2.14 15.13
C ASP A 45 -5.18 3.64 14.84
N ASP A 46 -4.06 4.38 14.69
CA ASP A 46 -4.06 5.81 14.36
C ASP A 46 -3.97 6.00 12.84
N LEU A 47 -5.12 6.21 12.22
CA LEU A 47 -5.26 6.39 10.77
C LEU A 47 -4.87 7.82 10.33
N MET A 48 -3.58 8.17 10.40
CA MET A 48 -3.05 9.42 9.84
C MET A 48 -2.68 9.29 8.35
N ILE A 49 -3.60 8.79 7.52
CA ILE A 49 -3.33 8.53 6.10
C ILE A 49 -4.22 9.44 5.24
N GLN A 50 -3.62 10.08 4.25
CA GLN A 50 -4.32 11.00 3.36
C GLN A 50 -4.38 10.48 1.92
N GLU A 51 -5.35 10.97 1.15
CA GLU A 51 -5.38 10.73 -0.29
C GLU A 51 -4.10 11.27 -0.94
N GLY A 52 -3.49 10.44 -1.80
CA GLY A 52 -2.27 10.81 -2.50
C GLY A 52 -0.99 10.59 -1.70
N SER A 53 -1.08 10.15 -0.43
CA SER A 53 0.08 9.72 0.37
C SER A 53 0.88 8.65 -0.36
N TYR A 54 2.16 8.55 -0.02
CA TYR A 54 3.04 7.54 -0.60
C TYR A 54 2.87 6.20 0.13
N VAL A 55 3.05 5.14 -0.64
CA VAL A 55 3.11 3.76 -0.20
C VAL A 55 4.41 3.19 -0.74
N LYS A 56 4.86 2.06 -0.22
CA LYS A 56 6.04 1.35 -0.72
C LYS A 56 5.83 -0.14 -0.53
N ALA A 57 6.00 -0.87 -1.63
CA ALA A 57 6.06 -2.33 -1.61
C ALA A 57 7.34 -2.76 -0.88
N THR A 58 7.22 -3.70 0.05
CA THR A 58 8.38 -4.18 0.82
C THR A 58 8.98 -5.46 0.23
N GLY A 59 8.26 -6.17 -0.64
CA GLY A 59 8.64 -7.48 -1.18
C GLY A 59 8.59 -8.62 -0.15
N LYS A 60 8.01 -8.39 1.03
CA LYS A 60 7.85 -9.41 2.08
C LYS A 60 6.40 -9.87 2.14
N ILE A 61 6.18 -11.18 2.28
CA ILE A 61 4.86 -11.75 2.54
C ILE A 61 4.65 -11.86 4.06
N ALA A 62 3.46 -11.50 4.54
CA ALA A 62 3.08 -11.56 5.96
C ALA A 62 2.91 -13.00 6.48
#